data_AF-A0A952LLS9-F1
#
_entry.id   AF-A0A952LLS9-F1
#
_cell.length_a   1.000
_cell.length_b   1.000
_cell.length_c   1.000
_cell.angle_alpha   90.00
_cell.angle_beta   90.00
_cell.angle_gamma   90.00
#
_symmetry.space_group_name_H-M   'P 1'
#
loop_
_entity.id
_entity.type
_entity.pdbx_description
1 polymer ?
#
loop_
_entity_poly.entity_id
_entity_poly.type
_entity_poly.pdbx_seq_one_letter_code
_entity_poly.pdbx_strand_id
1 'polypeptide(L)'
;MKDFLSSNIRIGIVKYLEEIGISDPTEIQAKTIPVLLKHSGDFVGRSATGTGKTFAFGIPLLSRIDSSAGKIQAVVLVPTRELCEQVGKELIALGNYIADLKIEAIYGGVPLKSQIQNLSNGVHVMVATPGRLMDLIQRKVVNLSTLNFMVFDEADEMLSMGFIEDIEAILNETPTNRQTALFSATLP
;
A
#
# COMPACT_ATOMS: atom_id res chain seq x y z
N MET A 1 -11.61 -16.48 3.18
CA MET A 1 -12.98 -16.17 2.69
C MET A 1 -13.25 -17.01 1.44
N LYS A 2 -14.52 -17.14 1.02
CA LYS A 2 -14.89 -17.92 -0.17
C LYS A 2 -15.09 -17.06 -1.42
N ASP A 3 -15.54 -15.82 -1.26
CA ASP A 3 -15.77 -14.85 -2.33
C ASP A 3 -15.41 -13.43 -1.85
N PHE A 4 -15.50 -12.44 -2.74
CA PHE A 4 -15.27 -11.02 -2.46
C PHE A 4 -16.55 -10.24 -2.03
N LEU A 5 -17.70 -10.90 -1.86
CA LEU A 5 -18.98 -10.25 -1.55
C LEU A 5 -19.17 -9.90 -0.07
N SER A 6 -18.06 -9.81 0.67
CA SER A 6 -18.05 -9.39 2.07
C SER A 6 -18.60 -7.97 2.23
N SER A 7 -19.47 -7.75 3.23
CA SER A 7 -20.07 -6.43 3.53
C SER A 7 -19.05 -5.33 3.83
N ASN A 8 -17.80 -5.69 4.12
CA ASN A 8 -16.74 -4.76 4.48
C ASN A 8 -15.78 -4.45 3.31
N ILE A 9 -16.06 -4.96 2.10
CA ILE A 9 -15.35 -4.60 0.87
C ILE A 9 -16.17 -3.55 0.12
N ARG A 10 -15.52 -2.49 -0.36
CA ARG A 10 -16.20 -1.45 -1.15
C ARG A 10 -16.77 -2.03 -2.44
N ILE A 11 -18.00 -1.66 -2.77
CA ILE A 11 -18.68 -2.13 -3.98
C ILE A 11 -17.91 -1.81 -5.27
N GLY A 12 -17.19 -0.68 -5.30
CA GLY A 12 -16.33 -0.33 -6.44
C GLY A 12 -15.19 -1.33 -6.65
N ILE A 13 -14.61 -1.88 -5.58
CA ILE A 13 -13.58 -2.92 -5.66
C ILE A 13 -14.18 -4.21 -6.22
N VAL A 14 -15.35 -4.63 -5.70
CA VAL A 14 -16.04 -5.83 -6.20
C VAL A 14 -16.36 -5.70 -7.69
N LYS A 15 -16.87 -4.54 -8.12
CA LYS A 15 -17.16 -4.25 -9.52
C LYS A 15 -15.91 -4.38 -10.41
N TYR A 16 -14.77 -3.85 -9.95
CA TYR A 16 -13.52 -3.99 -10.69
C TYR A 16 -13.08 -5.45 -10.80
N LEU A 17 -13.15 -6.22 -9.70
CA LEU A 17 -12.79 -7.64 -9.70
C LEU A 17 -13.67 -8.45 -10.66
N GLU A 18 -14.98 -8.19 -10.69
CA GLU A 18 -15.91 -8.82 -11.65
C GLU A 18 -15.58 -8.46 -13.10
N GLU A 19 -15.24 -7.20 -13.38
CA GLU A 19 -14.87 -6.72 -14.72
C GLU A 19 -13.65 -7.45 -15.28
N ILE A 20 -12.65 -7.74 -14.43
CA ILE A 20 -11.44 -8.46 -14.83
C ILE A 20 -11.58 -9.99 -14.68
N GLY A 21 -12.77 -10.49 -14.33
CA GLY A 21 -13.07 -11.92 -14.24
C GLY A 21 -12.49 -12.63 -13.01
N ILE A 22 -12.21 -11.90 -11.92
CA ILE A 22 -11.74 -12.48 -10.65
C ILE A 22 -12.93 -12.67 -9.70
N SER A 23 -13.39 -13.92 -9.58
CA SER A 23 -14.47 -14.32 -8.67
C SER A 23 -13.96 -14.86 -7.33
N ASP A 24 -12.87 -15.64 -7.37
CA ASP A 24 -12.39 -16.41 -6.24
C ASP A 24 -11.04 -15.88 -5.72
N PRO A 25 -10.89 -15.71 -4.40
CA PRO A 25 -9.65 -15.23 -3.82
C PRO A 25 -8.55 -16.30 -3.91
N THR A 26 -7.32 -15.88 -4.22
CA THR A 26 -6.15 -16.74 -4.06
C THR A 26 -5.97 -17.15 -2.59
N GLU A 27 -5.16 -18.16 -2.30
CA GLU A 27 -4.94 -18.63 -0.93
C GLU A 27 -4.47 -17.51 0.01
N ILE A 28 -3.52 -16.67 -0.44
CA ILE A 28 -3.02 -15.54 0.35
C ILE A 28 -4.12 -14.49 0.58
N GLN A 29 -4.92 -14.17 -0.44
CA GLN A 29 -6.05 -13.24 -0.33
C GLN A 29 -7.11 -13.76 0.64
N ALA A 30 -7.46 -15.04 0.53
CA ALA A 30 -8.47 -15.68 1.36
C ALA A 30 -8.11 -15.69 2.85
N LYS A 31 -6.81 -15.78 3.17
CA LYS A 31 -6.27 -15.74 4.53
C LYS A 31 -6.06 -14.31 5.03
N THR A 32 -5.59 -13.41 4.18
CA THR A 32 -5.15 -12.06 4.55
C THR A 32 -6.32 -11.07 4.66
N ILE A 33 -7.18 -11.01 3.64
CA ILE A 33 -8.21 -9.98 3.52
C ILE A 33 -9.14 -9.97 4.74
N PRO A 34 -9.67 -11.12 5.24
CA PRO A 34 -10.55 -11.10 6.41
C PRO A 34 -9.85 -10.64 7.69
N VAL A 35 -8.56 -10.96 7.83
CA VAL A 35 -7.77 -10.57 9.01
C VAL A 35 -7.56 -9.06 8.98
N LEU A 36 -7.06 -8.53 7.86
CA LEU A 36 -6.82 -7.10 7.69
C LEU A 36 -8.12 -6.29 7.72
N LEU A 37 -9.28 -6.82 7.31
CA LEU A 37 -10.58 -6.13 7.39
C LEU A 37 -11.20 -6.13 8.79
N LYS A 38 -10.94 -7.14 9.63
CA LYS A 38 -11.59 -7.28 10.94
C LYS A 38 -10.74 -6.82 12.11
N HIS A 39 -9.44 -6.96 12.00
CA HIS A 39 -8.50 -6.60 13.04
C HIS A 39 -7.81 -5.27 12.69
N SER A 40 -7.47 -4.51 13.73
CA SER A 40 -6.63 -3.31 13.66
C SER A 40 -5.18 -3.57 14.09
N GLY A 41 -4.86 -4.82 14.45
CA GLY A 41 -3.51 -5.22 14.84
C GLY A 41 -2.61 -5.51 13.64
N ASP A 42 -1.32 -5.61 13.91
CA ASP A 42 -0.32 -5.87 12.90
C ASP A 42 -0.43 -7.28 12.31
N PHE A 43 0.03 -7.43 11.07
CA PHE A 43 -0.04 -8.66 10.30
C PHE A 43 1.31 -9.00 9.69
N VAL A 44 1.70 -10.27 9.77
CA VAL A 44 2.87 -10.81 9.08
C VAL A 44 2.43 -11.94 8.17
N GLY A 45 2.63 -11.76 6.86
CA GLY A 45 2.29 -12.72 5.82
C GLY A 45 3.53 -13.24 5.12
N ARG A 46 3.84 -14.53 5.31
CA ARG A 46 4.88 -15.20 4.51
C ARG A 46 4.32 -15.65 3.18
N SER A 47 4.84 -15.12 2.07
CA SER A 47 4.38 -15.49 0.72
C SER A 47 5.41 -15.17 -0.35
N ALA A 48 5.44 -15.98 -1.41
CA ALA A 48 6.29 -15.76 -2.57
C ALA A 48 5.76 -14.64 -3.48
N THR A 49 6.63 -14.08 -4.31
CA THR A 49 6.29 -13.12 -5.37
C THR A 49 5.29 -13.74 -6.37
N GLY A 50 4.40 -12.91 -6.93
CA GLY A 50 3.41 -13.36 -7.93
C GLY A 50 2.18 -14.11 -7.38
N THR A 51 1.94 -14.09 -6.07
CA THR A 51 0.81 -14.82 -5.43
C THR A 51 -0.49 -14.01 -5.31
N GLY A 52 -0.53 -12.78 -5.84
CA GLY A 52 -1.67 -11.87 -5.71
C GLY A 52 -1.67 -11.08 -4.38
N LYS A 53 -0.47 -10.87 -3.78
CA LYS A 53 -0.25 -10.08 -2.55
C LYS A 53 -0.84 -8.68 -2.63
N THR A 54 -0.69 -7.99 -3.77
CA THR A 54 -1.18 -6.63 -3.94
C THR A 54 -2.66 -6.49 -3.65
N PHE A 55 -3.49 -7.42 -4.14
CA PHE A 55 -4.92 -7.40 -3.83
C PHE A 55 -5.20 -7.88 -2.40
N ALA A 56 -4.36 -8.77 -1.86
CA ALA A 56 -4.49 -9.26 -0.48
C ALA A 56 -4.40 -8.13 0.56
N PHE A 57 -3.49 -7.16 0.37
CA PHE A 57 -3.42 -5.95 1.21
C PHE A 57 -4.20 -4.76 0.63
N GLY A 58 -4.30 -4.64 -0.70
CA GLY A 58 -4.93 -3.51 -1.39
C GLY A 58 -6.43 -3.44 -1.16
N ILE A 59 -7.13 -4.59 -1.18
CA ILE A 59 -8.58 -4.65 -0.90
C ILE A 59 -8.92 -4.11 0.50
N PRO A 60 -8.32 -4.60 1.60
CA PRO A 60 -8.61 -4.07 2.93
C PRO A 60 -8.17 -2.62 3.10
N LEU A 61 -7.01 -2.24 2.55
CA LEU A 61 -6.48 -0.88 2.59
C LEU A 61 -7.47 0.09 1.91
N LEU A 62 -7.79 -0.12 0.62
CA LEU A 62 -8.68 0.75 -0.15
C LEU A 62 -10.11 0.77 0.39
N SER A 63 -10.56 -0.32 1.03
CA SER A 63 -11.90 -0.35 1.64
C SER A 63 -12.04 0.64 2.81
N ARG A 64 -10.92 1.00 3.47
CA ARG A 64 -10.91 1.85 4.68
C ARG A 64 -10.43 3.28 4.46
N ILE A 65 -9.92 3.61 3.27
CA ILE A 65 -9.49 4.97 2.92
C ILE A 65 -10.69 5.91 2.84
N ASP A 66 -10.60 7.08 3.48
CA ASP A 66 -11.50 8.20 3.21
C ASP A 66 -10.94 9.06 2.07
N SER A 67 -11.50 8.89 0.86
CA SER A 67 -11.08 9.65 -0.33
C SER A 67 -11.54 11.12 -0.34
N SER A 68 -12.32 11.56 0.66
CA SER A 68 -12.73 12.96 0.78
C SER A 68 -11.71 13.82 1.55
N ALA A 69 -10.80 13.19 2.29
CA ALA A 69 -9.92 13.90 3.23
C ALA A 69 -8.73 14.62 2.56
N GLY A 70 -8.32 14.24 1.34
CA GLY A 70 -7.19 14.84 0.62
C GLY A 70 -5.81 14.63 1.28
N LYS A 71 -5.70 13.67 2.19
CA LYS A 71 -4.50 13.38 3.00
C LYS A 71 -4.05 11.94 2.87
N ILE A 72 -2.74 11.71 3.05
CA ILE A 72 -2.12 10.40 3.00
C ILE A 72 -2.60 9.59 4.21
N GLN A 73 -3.20 8.44 3.93
CA GLN A 73 -3.76 7.53 4.94
C GLN A 73 -3.15 6.13 4.84
N ALA A 74 -2.50 5.81 3.71
CA ALA A 74 -1.76 4.57 3.57
C ALA A 74 -0.46 4.74 2.79
N VAL A 75 0.55 3.96 3.18
CA VAL A 75 1.85 3.85 2.51
C VAL A 75 2.14 2.37 2.28
N VAL A 76 2.57 2.03 1.06
CA VAL A 76 3.10 0.72 0.69
C VAL A 76 4.56 0.89 0.32
N LEU A 77 5.46 0.38 1.16
CA LEU A 77 6.90 0.36 0.88
C LEU A 77 7.28 -0.89 0.11
N VAL A 78 8.11 -0.70 -0.91
CA VAL A 78 8.63 -1.74 -1.80
C VAL A 78 10.12 -1.50 -2.10
N PRO A 79 10.93 -2.53 -2.35
CA PRO A 79 12.38 -2.41 -2.56
C PRO A 79 12.79 -1.68 -3.84
N THR A 80 12.07 -1.88 -4.95
CA THR A 80 12.52 -1.48 -6.29
C THR A 80 11.56 -0.51 -6.98
N ARG A 81 12.06 0.20 -8.00
CA ARG A 81 11.26 1.15 -8.79
C ARG A 81 10.21 0.42 -9.61
N GLU A 82 10.60 -0.70 -10.19
CA GLU A 82 9.81 -1.55 -11.05
C GLU A 82 8.61 -2.12 -10.28
N LEU A 83 8.86 -2.61 -9.05
CA LEU A 83 7.78 -3.08 -8.18
C LEU A 83 6.90 -1.92 -7.71
N CYS A 84 7.46 -0.74 -7.43
CA CYS A 84 6.69 0.45 -7.06
C CYS A 84 5.71 0.86 -8.17
N GLU A 85 6.16 0.86 -9.42
CA GLU A 85 5.30 1.11 -10.58
C GLU A 85 4.23 0.03 -10.75
N GLN A 86 4.59 -1.24 -10.60
CA GLN A 86 3.65 -2.35 -10.74
C GLN A 86 2.55 -2.29 -9.67
N VAL A 87 2.92 -2.22 -8.40
CA VAL A 87 1.99 -2.13 -7.27
C VAL A 87 1.13 -0.88 -7.38
N GLY A 88 1.71 0.26 -7.76
CA GLY A 88 0.97 1.49 -8.01
C GLY A 88 -0.12 1.32 -9.07
N LYS A 89 0.22 0.74 -10.23
CA LYS A 89 -0.73 0.46 -11.32
C LYS A 89 -1.85 -0.48 -10.88
N GLU A 90 -1.51 -1.56 -10.18
CA GLU A 90 -2.48 -2.53 -9.68
C GLU A 90 -3.45 -1.89 -8.66
N LEU A 91 -2.97 -1.07 -7.73
CA LEU A 91 -3.82 -0.37 -6.77
C LEU A 91 -4.70 0.72 -7.42
N ILE A 92 -4.17 1.45 -8.41
CA ILE A 92 -4.96 2.43 -9.18
C ILE A 92 -6.11 1.71 -9.90
N ALA A 93 -5.82 0.58 -10.55
CA ALA A 93 -6.85 -0.18 -11.26
C ALA A 93 -7.89 -0.75 -10.29
N LEU A 94 -7.45 -1.32 -9.16
CA LEU A 94 -8.32 -1.83 -8.09
C LEU A 94 -9.23 -0.73 -7.51
N GLY A 95 -8.74 0.49 -7.45
CA GLY A 95 -9.44 1.67 -6.93
C GLY A 95 -10.27 2.44 -7.97
N ASN A 96 -10.33 2.01 -9.22
CA ASN A 96 -10.90 2.78 -10.34
C ASN A 96 -12.37 3.20 -10.15
N TYR A 97 -13.13 2.45 -9.35
CA TYR A 97 -14.52 2.74 -9.02
C TYR A 97 -14.72 3.42 -7.65
N ILE A 98 -13.65 3.94 -7.04
CA ILE A 98 -13.71 4.71 -5.80
C ILE A 98 -13.55 6.19 -6.14
N ALA A 99 -14.64 6.95 -5.99
CA ALA A 99 -14.64 8.39 -6.28
C ALA A 99 -13.59 9.14 -5.45
N ASP A 100 -12.94 10.11 -6.10
CA ASP A 100 -11.91 11.00 -5.53
C ASP A 100 -10.66 10.31 -4.99
N LEU A 101 -10.53 8.99 -5.13
CA LEU A 101 -9.34 8.26 -4.72
C LEU A 101 -8.14 8.69 -5.56
N LYS A 102 -7.00 8.88 -4.88
CA LYS A 102 -5.74 9.33 -5.47
C LYS A 102 -4.62 8.49 -4.91
N ILE A 103 -3.92 7.82 -5.80
CA ILE A 103 -2.81 6.92 -5.49
C ILE A 103 -1.61 7.40 -6.30
N GLU A 104 -0.47 7.55 -5.65
CA GLU A 104 0.77 7.99 -6.31
C GLU A 104 1.92 7.01 -6.02
N ALA A 105 2.65 6.64 -7.06
CA ALA A 105 3.88 5.86 -6.95
C ALA A 105 5.10 6.81 -6.94
N ILE A 106 5.91 6.77 -5.88
CA ILE A 106 7.09 7.62 -5.71
C ILE A 106 8.37 6.78 -5.58
N TYR A 107 9.34 7.07 -6.43
CA TYR A 107 10.58 6.31 -6.46
C TYR A 107 11.74 7.12 -7.07
N GLY A 108 12.96 6.64 -6.85
CA GLY A 108 14.20 7.25 -7.34
C GLY A 108 14.29 7.32 -8.87
N GLY A 109 15.31 8.04 -9.38
CA GLY A 109 15.63 8.08 -10.82
C GLY A 109 14.60 8.75 -11.74
N VAL A 110 13.59 9.44 -11.17
CA VAL A 110 12.69 10.39 -11.84
C VAL A 110 12.88 11.77 -11.20
N PRO A 111 12.81 12.89 -11.97
CA PRO A 111 12.93 14.23 -11.42
C PRO A 111 12.01 14.46 -10.22
N LEU A 112 12.56 14.98 -9.13
CA LEU A 112 11.79 15.22 -7.90
C LEU A 112 10.64 16.21 -8.13
N LYS A 113 10.85 17.20 -8.99
CA LYS A 113 9.86 18.26 -9.28
C LYS A 113 8.53 17.71 -9.80
N SER A 114 8.54 16.68 -10.65
CA SER A 114 7.30 16.09 -11.16
C SER A 114 6.54 15.34 -10.08
N GLN A 115 7.24 14.61 -9.21
CA GLN A 115 6.60 13.94 -8.08
C GLN A 115 6.00 14.95 -7.09
N ILE A 116 6.72 16.04 -6.75
CA ILE A 116 6.18 17.11 -5.89
C ILE A 116 4.88 17.69 -6.50
N GLN A 117 4.86 17.91 -7.81
CA GLN A 117 3.67 18.43 -8.49
C GLN A 117 2.49 17.44 -8.41
N ASN A 118 2.73 16.14 -8.57
CA ASN A 118 1.68 15.13 -8.43
C ASN A 118 1.14 15.09 -7.00
N LEU A 119 2.01 15.22 -5.99
CA LEU A 119 1.63 15.25 -4.58
C LEU A 119 0.79 16.49 -4.21
N SER A 120 0.98 17.62 -4.88
CA SER A 120 0.24 18.86 -4.56
C SER A 120 -1.28 18.78 -4.82
N ASN A 121 -1.72 17.79 -5.60
CA ASN A 121 -3.14 17.57 -5.87
C ASN A 121 -3.85 16.77 -4.77
N GLY A 122 -3.16 16.44 -3.68
CA GLY A 122 -3.64 15.56 -2.62
C GLY A 122 -3.49 14.08 -3.01
N VAL A 123 -3.05 13.25 -2.05
CA VAL A 123 -2.82 11.82 -2.24
C VAL A 123 -3.35 11.08 -1.03
N HIS A 124 -4.04 9.96 -1.25
CA HIS A 124 -4.62 9.13 -0.21
C HIS A 124 -3.77 7.90 0.09
N VAL A 125 -3.23 7.29 -0.96
CA VAL A 125 -2.37 6.10 -0.89
C VAL A 125 -1.07 6.39 -1.62
N MET A 126 0.04 6.05 -0.99
CA MET A 126 1.35 6.21 -1.57
C MET A 126 2.02 4.85 -1.71
N VAL A 127 2.53 4.53 -2.89
CA VAL A 127 3.44 3.39 -3.10
C VAL A 127 4.83 3.96 -3.25
N ALA A 128 5.81 3.47 -2.49
CA ALA A 128 7.10 4.14 -2.40
C ALA A 128 8.30 3.22 -2.23
N THR A 129 9.43 3.63 -2.81
CA THR A 129 10.75 3.11 -2.38
C THR A 129 11.25 3.89 -1.16
N PRO A 130 11.86 3.24 -0.14
CA PRO A 130 12.25 3.88 1.13
C PRO A 130 13.03 5.19 0.96
N GLY A 131 14.16 5.17 0.24
CA GLY A 131 15.02 6.36 0.12
C GLY A 131 14.33 7.58 -0.52
N ARG A 132 13.43 7.38 -1.49
CA ARG A 132 12.68 8.51 -2.10
C ARG A 132 11.61 9.06 -1.15
N LEU A 133 10.91 8.19 -0.41
CA LEU A 133 9.96 8.65 0.59
C LEU A 133 10.67 9.45 1.68
N MET A 134 11.81 8.96 2.15
CA MET A 134 12.59 9.65 3.17
C MET A 134 13.05 11.05 2.72
N ASP A 135 13.57 11.18 1.49
CA ASP A 135 13.95 12.49 0.91
C ASP A 135 12.75 13.47 0.87
N LEU A 136 11.55 12.99 0.50
CA LEU A 136 10.34 13.81 0.46
C LEU A 136 9.83 14.21 1.85
N ILE A 137 9.99 13.35 2.86
CA ILE A 137 9.68 13.67 4.26
C ILE A 137 10.65 14.73 4.81
N GLN A 138 11.96 14.54 4.62
CA GLN A 138 12.99 15.50 5.08
C GLN A 138 12.79 16.90 4.49
N ARG A 139 12.34 16.97 3.24
CA ARG A 139 11.99 18.22 2.55
C ARG A 139 10.65 18.82 2.97
N LYS A 140 9.91 18.16 3.86
CA LYS A 140 8.56 18.55 4.32
C LYS A 140 7.53 18.61 3.19
N VAL A 141 7.72 17.82 2.14
CA VAL A 141 6.75 17.66 1.04
C VAL A 141 5.68 16.64 1.43
N VAL A 142 6.08 15.58 2.11
CA VAL A 142 5.20 14.51 2.57
C VAL A 142 4.99 14.61 4.08
N ASN A 143 3.74 14.45 4.51
CA ASN A 143 3.35 14.38 5.91
C ASN A 143 2.57 13.08 6.13
N LEU A 144 3.07 12.23 7.04
CA LEU A 144 2.47 10.93 7.36
C LEU A 144 1.74 10.90 8.70
N SER A 145 1.46 12.05 9.33
CA SER A 145 0.79 12.13 10.64
C SER A 145 -0.65 11.60 10.66
N THR A 146 -1.27 11.40 9.49
CA THR A 146 -2.62 10.82 9.33
C THR A 146 -2.61 9.38 8.82
N LEU A 147 -1.45 8.72 8.85
CA LEU A 147 -1.30 7.37 8.34
C LEU A 147 -2.04 6.38 9.23
N ASN A 148 -2.95 5.62 8.62
CA ASN A 148 -3.70 4.54 9.27
C ASN A 148 -3.18 3.16 8.86
N PHE A 149 -2.51 3.06 7.71
CA PHE A 149 -2.01 1.81 7.15
C PHE A 149 -0.57 1.93 6.66
N MET A 150 0.27 0.98 7.07
CA MET A 150 1.61 0.80 6.56
C MET A 150 1.74 -0.62 6.02
N VAL A 151 2.18 -0.77 4.77
CA VAL A 151 2.48 -2.06 4.17
C VAL A 151 3.95 -2.12 3.80
N PHE A 152 4.61 -3.24 4.10
CA PHE A 152 5.93 -3.58 3.62
C PHE A 152 5.79 -4.79 2.70
N ASP A 153 6.09 -4.66 1.42
CA ASP A 153 6.16 -5.80 0.49
C ASP A 153 7.61 -6.07 0.11
N GLU A 154 7.99 -7.35 0.14
CA GLU A 154 9.37 -7.82 -0.03
C GLU A 154 10.31 -7.19 1.02
N ALA A 155 9.88 -7.32 2.29
CA ALA A 155 10.58 -6.76 3.44
C ALA A 155 12.00 -7.31 3.61
N ASP A 156 12.20 -8.61 3.37
CA ASP A 156 13.53 -9.23 3.36
C ASP A 156 14.47 -8.61 2.32
N GLU A 157 13.96 -8.33 1.12
CA GLU A 157 14.72 -7.65 0.08
C GLU A 157 15.11 -6.22 0.52
N MET A 158 14.16 -5.44 1.06
CA MET A 158 14.46 -4.10 1.57
C MET A 158 15.56 -4.10 2.63
N LEU A 159 15.54 -5.07 3.54
CA LEU A 159 16.59 -5.23 4.55
C LEU A 159 17.93 -5.61 3.90
N SER A 160 17.93 -6.52 2.93
CA SER A 160 19.16 -6.93 2.21
C SER A 160 19.81 -5.78 1.42
N MET A 161 19.00 -4.84 0.93
CA MET A 161 19.46 -3.63 0.23
C MET A 161 19.96 -2.53 1.17
N GLY A 162 19.88 -2.74 2.50
CA GLY A 162 20.34 -1.78 3.50
C GLY A 162 19.35 -0.65 3.81
N PHE A 163 18.07 -0.80 3.47
CA PHE A 163 17.06 0.23 3.75
C PHE A 163 16.56 0.27 5.20
N ILE A 164 17.19 -0.46 6.13
CA ILE A 164 16.74 -0.53 7.53
C ILE A 164 16.66 0.85 8.19
N GLU A 165 17.70 1.68 8.02
CA GLU A 165 17.75 3.03 8.61
C GLU A 165 16.66 3.94 8.02
N ASP A 166 16.45 3.88 6.70
CA ASP A 166 15.40 4.64 6.02
C ASP A 166 14.01 4.19 6.50
N ILE A 167 13.79 2.89 6.66
CA ILE A 167 12.53 2.33 7.16
C ILE A 167 12.27 2.78 8.59
N GLU A 168 13.25 2.67 9.50
CA GLU A 168 13.11 3.12 10.87
C GLU A 168 12.79 4.62 10.95
N ALA A 169 13.48 5.43 10.14
CA ALA A 169 13.23 6.86 10.07
C ALA A 169 11.81 7.18 9.55
N ILE A 170 11.33 6.49 8.51
CA ILE A 170 9.95 6.62 8.03
C ILE A 170 8.96 6.24 9.12
N LEU A 171 9.18 5.13 9.84
CA LEU A 171 8.26 4.70 10.89
C LEU A 171 8.15 5.70 12.04
N ASN A 172 9.24 6.38 12.39
CA ASN A 172 9.26 7.44 13.40
C ASN A 172 8.42 8.66 13.03
N GLU A 173 8.14 8.85 11.73
CA GLU A 173 7.33 9.96 11.20
C GLU A 173 5.83 9.57 11.05
N THR A 174 5.44 8.39 11.54
CA THR A 174 4.07 7.86 11.44
C THR A 174 3.43 7.66 12.81
N PRO A 175 2.09 7.70 12.92
CA PRO A 175 1.37 7.37 14.16
C PRO A 175 1.68 5.94 14.63
N THR A 176 1.75 5.76 15.95
CA THR A 176 1.98 4.45 16.60
C THR A 176 0.75 3.54 16.56
N ASN A 177 -0.45 4.09 16.38
CA ASN A 177 -1.72 3.37 16.32
C ASN A 177 -2.15 2.98 14.89
N ARG A 178 -1.25 3.11 13.90
CA ARG A 178 -1.47 2.62 12.54
C ARG A 178 -1.49 1.09 12.53
N GLN A 179 -2.20 0.50 11.57
CA GLN A 179 -2.10 -0.93 11.30
C GLN A 179 -0.92 -1.19 10.35
N THR A 180 -0.01 -2.09 10.72
CA THR A 180 1.14 -2.49 9.90
C THR A 180 0.95 -3.89 9.33
N ALA A 181 1.18 -4.07 8.02
CA ALA A 181 1.20 -5.36 7.36
C ALA A 181 2.57 -5.60 6.71
N LEU A 182 3.23 -6.69 7.05
CA LEU A 182 4.53 -7.08 6.49
C LEU A 182 4.37 -8.34 5.65
N PHE A 183 4.80 -8.27 4.39
CA PHE A 183 4.85 -9.38 3.46
C PHE A 183 6.30 -9.66 3.08
N SER A 184 6.71 -10.91 3.23
CA SER A 184 8.09 -11.33 2.99
C SER A 184 8.15 -12.79 2.53
N ALA A 185 9.12 -13.13 1.68
CA ALA A 185 9.34 -14.53 1.31
C ALA A 185 10.04 -15.27 2.46
N THR A 186 10.96 -14.58 3.13
CA THR A 186 11.74 -15.09 4.27
C THR A 186 11.57 -14.17 5.49
N LEU A 187 11.65 -14.74 6.68
CA LEU A 187 11.70 -13.98 7.95
C LEU A 187 12.94 -14.50 8.67
N PRO A 188 14.09 -13.81 8.54
CA PRO A 188 15.32 -14.21 9.18
C PRO A 188 15.24 -14.10 10.71
#